data_AF-A0A2G3ECF4-F1
#
_entry.id   AF-A0A2G3ECF4-F1
#
_cell.length_a   1.000
_cell.length_b   1.000
_cell.length_c   1.000
_cell.angle_alpha   90.00
_cell.angle_beta   90.00
_cell.angle_gamma   90.00
#
_symmetry.space_group_name_H-M   'P 1'
#
loop_
_entity.id
_entity.type
_entity.pdbx_description
1 polymer ?
#
loop_
_entity_poly.entity_id
_entity_poly.type
_entity_poly.pdbx_seq_one_letter_code
_entity_poly.pdbx_strand_id
1 'polypeptide(L)'
;MIRTRHEACLALGLSDGATITQIKAAYKDLVKRCHPDATGNHDATIYNRITEAYQFLMAEHKGKALTHTKVVGGAKSSTKYGRTASNADYAAFQKKAQKAKNKKAEEFEQKQKDFSAKIKKQEADYKRAMEAIDAIRVARAIESMVWANGLGKENLNDKDKDW
;
A
#
# COMPACT_ATOMS: atom_id res chain seq x y z
N MET A 1 -26.16 -6.08 -34.48
CA MET A 1 -26.93 -7.34 -34.66
C MET A 1 -26.05 -8.40 -35.27
N ILE A 2 -25.25 -9.02 -34.40
CA ILE A 2 -24.34 -10.10 -34.75
C ILE A 2 -25.15 -11.40 -34.80
N ARG A 3 -25.10 -12.09 -35.94
CA ARG A 3 -25.95 -13.27 -36.20
C ARG A 3 -25.18 -14.59 -36.20
N THR A 4 -23.87 -14.53 -36.41
CA THR A 4 -23.02 -15.72 -36.54
C THR A 4 -21.80 -15.65 -35.63
N ARG A 5 -21.27 -16.81 -35.26
CA ARG A 5 -20.02 -16.92 -34.48
C ARG A 5 -18.85 -16.26 -35.22
N HIS A 6 -18.76 -16.47 -36.53
CA HIS A 6 -17.73 -15.88 -37.40
C HIS A 6 -17.74 -14.36 -37.33
N GLU A 7 -18.92 -13.75 -37.48
CA GLU A 7 -19.10 -12.30 -37.39
C GLU A 7 -18.73 -11.75 -36.00
N ALA A 8 -19.05 -12.49 -34.94
CA ALA A 8 -18.67 -12.13 -33.57
C ALA A 8 -17.14 -12.19 -33.35
N CYS A 9 -16.48 -13.22 -33.87
CA CYS A 9 -15.03 -13.35 -33.82
C CYS A 9 -14.33 -12.26 -34.63
N LEU A 10 -14.83 -11.94 -35.84
CA LEU A 10 -14.32 -10.84 -36.66
C LEU A 10 -14.44 -9.49 -35.97
N ALA A 11 -15.56 -9.23 -35.27
CA ALA A 11 -15.74 -7.99 -34.51
C ALA A 11 -14.73 -7.83 -33.35
N LEU A 12 -14.17 -8.94 -32.84
CA LEU A 12 -13.11 -8.96 -31.83
C LEU A 12 -11.71 -9.11 -32.44
N GLY A 13 -11.59 -9.22 -33.77
CA GLY A 13 -10.32 -9.44 -34.47
C GLY A 13 -9.72 -10.84 -34.27
N LEU A 14 -10.57 -11.85 -34.06
CA LEU A 14 -10.18 -13.23 -33.77
C LEU A 14 -10.59 -14.19 -34.89
N SER A 15 -9.93 -15.34 -34.93
CA SER A 15 -10.29 -16.47 -35.81
C SER A 15 -11.51 -17.24 -35.27
N ASP A 16 -12.24 -17.94 -36.14
CA ASP A 16 -13.45 -18.71 -35.80
C ASP A 16 -13.24 -19.78 -34.74
N GLY A 17 -12.02 -20.32 -34.67
CA GLY A 17 -11.59 -21.32 -33.69
C GLY A 17 -11.05 -20.74 -32.38
N ALA A 18 -11.17 -19.43 -32.14
CA ALA A 18 -10.60 -18.80 -30.95
C ALA A 18 -11.16 -19.40 -29.65
N THR A 19 -10.24 -19.67 -28.72
CA THR A 19 -10.56 -20.19 -27.39
C THR A 19 -11.16 -19.09 -26.52
N ILE A 20 -11.90 -19.47 -25.47
CA ILE A 20 -12.53 -18.52 -24.52
C ILE A 20 -11.51 -17.57 -23.90
N THR A 21 -10.32 -18.08 -23.59
CA THR A 21 -9.24 -17.30 -22.98
C THR A 21 -8.77 -16.20 -23.94
N GLN A 22 -8.64 -16.52 -25.23
CA GLN A 22 -8.33 -15.55 -26.28
C GLN A 22 -9.46 -14.55 -26.49
N ILE A 23 -10.73 -15.00 -26.49
CA ILE A 23 -11.91 -14.12 -26.59
C ILE A 23 -11.95 -13.12 -25.43
N LYS A 24 -11.70 -13.58 -24.19
CA LYS A 24 -11.67 -12.71 -23.01
C LYS A 24 -10.50 -11.73 -23.02
N ALA A 25 -9.32 -12.16 -23.46
CA ALA A 25 -8.14 -11.31 -23.57
C ALA A 25 -8.36 -10.20 -24.61
N ALA A 26 -8.79 -10.57 -25.82
CA ALA A 26 -9.06 -9.62 -26.90
C ALA A 26 -10.16 -8.62 -26.51
N TYR A 27 -11.25 -9.09 -25.89
CA TYR A 27 -12.30 -8.21 -25.38
C TYR A 27 -11.77 -7.21 -24.35
N LYS A 28 -10.97 -7.66 -23.38
CA LYS A 28 -10.39 -6.78 -22.35
C LYS A 28 -9.51 -5.69 -22.96
N ASP A 29 -8.71 -6.04 -23.96
CA ASP A 29 -7.79 -5.10 -24.60
C ASP A 29 -8.55 -4.10 -25.51
N LEU A 30 -9.56 -4.56 -26.23
CA LEU A 30 -10.42 -3.71 -27.05
C LEU A 30 -11.28 -2.76 -26.19
N VAL A 31 -11.86 -3.24 -25.09
CA VAL A 31 -12.64 -2.40 -24.17
C VAL A 31 -11.78 -1.29 -23.60
N LYS A 32 -10.54 -1.57 -23.18
CA LYS A 32 -9.63 -0.53 -22.67
C LYS A 32 -9.32 0.56 -23.70
N ARG A 33 -9.21 0.18 -24.99
CA ARG A 33 -8.89 1.11 -26.09
C ARG A 33 -10.09 1.90 -26.57
N CYS A 34 -11.28 1.30 -26.52
CA CYS A 34 -12.52 1.88 -27.04
C CYS A 34 -13.46 2.40 -25.95
N HIS A 35 -13.01 2.46 -24.68
CA HIS A 35 -13.85 2.95 -23.59
C HIS A 35 -14.09 4.47 -23.77
N PRO A 36 -15.35 4.94 -23.73
CA PRO A 36 -15.67 6.36 -23.96
C PRO A 36 -14.99 7.31 -22.96
N ASP A 37 -14.69 6.83 -21.74
CA ASP A 37 -13.94 7.57 -20.71
C ASP A 37 -12.45 7.78 -21.07
N ALA A 38 -11.86 6.89 -21.86
CA ALA A 38 -10.45 6.95 -22.23
C ALA A 38 -10.22 7.79 -23.50
N THR A 39 -11.16 7.77 -24.45
CA THR A 39 -11.01 8.41 -25.76
C THR A 39 -11.70 9.77 -25.84
N GLY A 40 -12.55 10.13 -24.85
CA GLY A 40 -13.27 11.41 -24.81
C GLY A 40 -14.25 11.63 -25.97
N ASN A 41 -14.39 10.65 -26.87
CA ASN A 41 -15.26 10.69 -28.03
C ASN A 41 -16.53 9.88 -27.72
N HIS A 42 -17.70 10.46 -27.96
CA HIS A 42 -19.02 9.90 -27.62
C HIS A 42 -19.52 8.81 -28.59
N ASP A 43 -18.65 8.31 -29.49
CA ASP A 43 -18.97 7.21 -30.39
C ASP A 43 -18.98 5.86 -29.66
N ALA A 44 -20.03 5.63 -28.87
CA ALA A 44 -20.32 4.37 -28.20
C ALA A 44 -20.69 3.21 -29.16
N THR A 45 -20.80 3.49 -30.46
CA THR A 45 -21.19 2.51 -31.50
C THR A 45 -20.21 1.34 -31.59
N ILE A 46 -18.89 1.62 -31.53
CA ILE A 46 -17.84 0.61 -31.58
C ILE A 46 -17.83 -0.22 -30.29
N TYR A 47 -17.95 0.44 -29.14
CA TYR A 47 -18.03 -0.24 -27.84
C TYR A 47 -19.26 -1.17 -27.75
N ASN A 48 -20.42 -0.70 -28.20
CA ASN A 48 -21.66 -1.49 -28.23
C ASN A 48 -21.51 -2.71 -29.14
N ARG A 49 -20.85 -2.56 -30.31
CA ARG A 49 -20.58 -3.69 -31.20
C ARG A 49 -19.65 -4.74 -30.58
N ILE A 50 -18.59 -4.31 -29.89
CA ILE A 50 -17.63 -5.20 -29.22
C ILE A 50 -18.30 -5.95 -28.07
N THR A 51 -19.12 -5.26 -27.28
CA THR A 51 -19.87 -5.86 -26.16
C THR A 51 -20.93 -6.84 -26.64
N GLU A 52 -21.67 -6.51 -27.70
CA GLU A 52 -22.62 -7.42 -28.36
C GLU A 52 -21.92 -8.71 -28.84
N ALA A 53 -20.75 -8.59 -29.48
CA ALA A 53 -19.97 -9.72 -29.97
C ALA A 53 -19.53 -10.67 -28.85
N TYR A 54 -19.01 -10.08 -27.76
CA TYR A 54 -18.56 -10.85 -26.60
C TYR A 54 -19.73 -11.57 -25.91
N GLN A 55 -20.89 -10.91 -25.76
CA GLN A 55 -22.06 -11.52 -25.17
C GLN A 55 -22.58 -12.70 -25.99
N PHE A 56 -22.62 -12.57 -27.32
CA PHE A 56 -23.00 -13.65 -28.23
C PHE A 56 -22.09 -14.88 -28.08
N LEU A 57 -20.77 -14.68 -28.10
CA LEU A 57 -19.79 -15.77 -27.94
C LEU A 57 -19.83 -16.44 -26.56
N MET A 58 -20.08 -15.66 -25.51
CA MET A 58 -20.23 -16.20 -24.15
C MET A 58 -21.53 -16.98 -23.98
N ALA A 59 -22.63 -16.53 -24.60
CA ALA A 59 -23.91 -17.25 -24.57
C ALA A 59 -23.82 -18.59 -25.30
N GLU A 60 -23.22 -18.63 -26.50
CA GLU A 60 -22.97 -19.87 -27.24
C GLU A 60 -22.09 -20.84 -26.44
N HIS A 61 -21.06 -20.33 -25.76
CA HIS A 61 -20.17 -21.14 -24.95
C HIS A 61 -20.87 -21.70 -23.70
N LYS A 62 -21.74 -20.93 -23.03
CA LYS A 62 -22.48 -21.39 -21.84
C LYS A 62 -23.42 -22.57 -22.13
N GLY A 63 -23.91 -22.71 -23.37
CA GLY A 63 -24.73 -23.84 -23.80
C GLY A 63 -23.97 -25.17 -23.93
N LYS A 64 -22.63 -25.14 -23.96
CA LYS A 64 -21.78 -26.34 -23.95
C LYS A 64 -21.37 -26.63 -22.51
N ALA A 65 -22.16 -27.44 -21.81
CA ALA A 65 -21.79 -27.94 -20.49
C ALA A 65 -20.43 -28.65 -20.59
N LEU A 66 -19.42 -28.08 -19.93
CA LEU A 66 -18.11 -28.71 -19.82
C LEU A 66 -18.28 -30.02 -19.02
N THR A 67 -18.31 -31.15 -19.72
CA THR A 67 -18.48 -32.49 -19.12
C THR A 67 -17.30 -32.91 -18.23
N HIS A 68 -16.20 -32.15 -18.21
CA HIS A 68 -15.01 -32.45 -17.42
C HIS A 68 -14.34 -31.20 -16.81
N THR A 69 -15.09 -30.36 -16.09
CA THR A 69 -14.45 -29.47 -15.11
C THR A 69 -14.36 -30.20 -13.77
N LYS A 70 -13.15 -30.55 -13.36
CA LYS A 70 -12.87 -30.85 -11.94
C LYS A 70 -13.18 -29.58 -11.14
N VAL A 71 -14.40 -29.49 -10.63
CA VAL A 71 -14.75 -28.50 -9.61
C VAL A 71 -13.86 -28.81 -8.41
N VAL A 72 -12.97 -27.89 -8.07
CA VAL A 72 -12.18 -27.95 -6.84
C VAL A 72 -13.18 -27.77 -5.69
N GLY A 73 -13.64 -28.89 -5.15
CA GLY A 73 -14.77 -28.95 -4.22
C GLY A 73 -15.69 -30.12 -4.53
N GLY A 74 -15.14 -31.34 -4.62
CA GLY A 74 -15.93 -32.54 -4.89
C GLY A 74 -17.01 -32.76 -3.82
N ALA A 75 -18.09 -33.44 -4.19
CA ALA A 75 -19.28 -33.72 -3.38
C ALA A 75 -19.03 -34.39 -2.01
N LYS A 76 -17.78 -34.78 -1.69
CA LYS A 76 -17.36 -35.21 -0.34
C LYS A 76 -17.00 -34.04 0.60
N SER A 77 -16.94 -32.80 0.10
CA SER A 77 -16.67 -31.60 0.89
C SER A 77 -17.94 -30.95 1.46
N SER A 78 -19.12 -31.21 0.89
CA SER A 78 -20.37 -30.58 1.34
C SER A 78 -20.82 -31.06 2.72
N THR A 79 -20.40 -32.27 3.15
CA THR A 79 -20.70 -32.80 4.49
C THR A 79 -19.96 -32.07 5.63
N LYS A 80 -18.90 -31.30 5.33
CA LYS A 80 -18.19 -30.51 6.35
C LYS A 80 -18.80 -29.13 6.62
N TYR A 81 -19.56 -28.57 5.69
CA TYR A 81 -20.14 -27.22 5.82
C TYR A 81 -21.54 -27.21 6.47
N GLY A 82 -22.08 -28.38 6.83
CA GLY A 82 -23.38 -28.52 7.50
C GLY A 82 -23.31 -28.63 9.03
N ARG A 83 -22.13 -28.46 9.66
CA ARG A 83 -22.10 -28.30 11.12
C ARG A 83 -22.52 -26.88 11.44
N THR A 84 -23.75 -26.71 11.90
CA THR A 84 -24.16 -25.52 12.65
C THR A 84 -23.12 -25.30 13.75
N ALA A 85 -22.40 -24.18 13.68
CA ALA A 85 -21.35 -23.86 14.65
C ALA A 85 -21.93 -23.99 16.05
N SER A 86 -21.35 -24.86 16.88
CA SER A 86 -21.87 -25.08 18.22
C SER A 86 -21.63 -23.83 19.06
N ASN A 87 -22.45 -23.59 20.09
CA ASN A 87 -22.24 -22.48 21.02
C ASN A 87 -20.83 -22.48 21.63
N ALA A 88 -20.18 -23.66 21.75
CA ALA A 88 -18.81 -23.79 22.21
C ALA A 88 -17.78 -23.22 21.20
N ASP A 89 -18.02 -23.40 19.90
CA ASP A 89 -17.16 -22.85 18.83
C ASP A 89 -17.23 -21.32 18.82
N TYR A 90 -18.42 -20.76 19.06
CA TYR A 90 -18.62 -19.32 19.15
C TYR A 90 -17.93 -18.71 20.38
N ALA A 91 -18.02 -19.37 21.54
CA ALA A 91 -17.32 -18.94 22.76
C ALA A 91 -15.79 -18.98 22.61
N ALA A 92 -15.25 -20.01 21.95
CA ALA A 92 -13.82 -20.09 21.67
C ALA A 92 -13.35 -18.97 20.72
N PHE A 93 -14.16 -18.65 19.71
CA PHE A 93 -13.89 -17.55 18.78
C PHE A 93 -13.89 -16.19 19.50
N GLN A 94 -14.86 -15.92 20.37
CA GLN A 94 -14.92 -14.69 21.15
C GLN A 94 -13.71 -14.51 22.07
N LYS A 95 -13.31 -15.58 22.80
CA LYS A 95 -12.11 -15.53 23.66
C LYS A 95 -10.84 -15.24 22.86
N LYS A 96 -10.70 -15.84 21.66
CA LYS A 96 -9.55 -15.60 20.77
C LYS A 96 -9.55 -14.17 20.22
N ALA A 97 -10.72 -13.65 19.83
CA ALA A 97 -10.88 -12.27 19.37
C ALA A 97 -10.55 -11.26 20.48
N GLN A 98 -10.99 -11.53 21.71
CA GLN A 98 -10.70 -10.67 22.86
C GLN A 98 -9.20 -10.66 23.18
N LYS A 99 -8.54 -11.82 23.20
CA LYS A 99 -7.09 -11.90 23.42
C LYS A 99 -6.30 -11.14 22.35
N ALA A 100 -6.73 -11.21 21.09
CA ALA A 100 -6.11 -10.47 19.99
C ALA A 100 -6.27 -8.95 20.14
N LYS A 101 -7.45 -8.49 20.61
CA LYS A 101 -7.68 -7.06 20.91
C LYS A 101 -6.78 -6.57 22.05
N ASN A 102 -6.70 -7.33 23.15
CA ASN A 102 -5.87 -6.96 24.29
C ASN A 102 -4.38 -6.88 23.91
N LYS A 103 -3.87 -7.87 23.18
CA LYS A 103 -2.48 -7.84 22.70
C LYS A 103 -2.18 -6.63 21.81
N LYS A 104 -3.11 -6.27 20.91
CA LYS A 104 -2.98 -5.06 20.08
C LYS A 104 -3.02 -3.78 20.92
N ALA A 105 -3.83 -3.72 21.97
CA ALA A 105 -3.88 -2.57 22.86
C ALA A 105 -2.56 -2.41 23.63
N GLU A 106 -2.00 -3.50 24.15
CA GLU A 106 -0.69 -3.53 24.82
C GLU A 106 0.44 -3.07 23.88
N GLU A 107 0.49 -3.62 22.66
CA GLU A 107 1.48 -3.21 21.64
C GLU A 107 1.36 -1.73 21.28
N PHE A 108 0.15 -1.20 21.23
CA PHE A 108 -0.09 0.22 20.96
C PHE A 108 0.34 1.11 22.12
N GLU A 109 0.02 0.73 23.36
CA GLU A 109 0.45 1.44 24.55
C GLU A 109 1.98 1.47 24.67
N GLN A 110 2.64 0.34 24.38
CA GLN A 110 4.10 0.27 24.39
C GLN A 110 4.71 1.18 23.32
N LYS A 111 4.16 1.20 22.11
CA LYS A 111 4.58 2.14 21.05
C LYS A 111 4.38 3.60 21.44
N GLN A 112 3.29 3.93 22.14
CA GLN A 112 3.09 5.30 22.65
C GLN A 112 4.14 5.68 23.69
N LYS A 113 4.43 4.77 24.62
CA LYS A 113 5.49 4.96 25.63
C LYS A 113 6.85 5.15 24.97
N ASP A 114 7.23 4.27 24.05
CA ASP A 114 8.50 4.35 23.31
C ASP A 114 8.60 5.64 22.49
N PHE A 115 7.50 6.07 21.85
CA PHE A 115 7.45 7.32 21.11
C PHE A 115 7.63 8.52 22.06
N SER A 116 6.90 8.55 23.18
CA SER A 116 7.02 9.61 24.18
C SER A 116 8.43 9.70 24.77
N ALA A 117 9.08 8.56 25.01
CA ALA A 117 10.45 8.49 25.51
C ALA A 117 11.45 9.03 24.49
N LYS A 118 11.26 8.73 23.20
CA LYS A 118 12.09 9.29 22.12
C LYS A 118 11.97 10.81 22.05
N ILE A 119 10.75 11.34 22.13
CA ILE A 119 10.52 12.79 22.11
C ILE A 119 11.22 13.45 23.32
N LYS A 120 11.05 12.92 24.53
CA LYS A 120 11.73 13.44 25.73
C LYS A 120 13.25 13.40 25.60
N LYS A 121 13.80 12.34 25.01
CA LYS A 121 15.24 12.23 24.75
C LYS A 121 15.72 13.30 23.76
N GLN A 122 15.00 13.47 22.65
CA GLN A 122 15.31 14.51 21.67
C GLN A 122 15.24 15.91 22.27
N GLU A 123 14.23 16.18 23.11
CA GLU A 123 14.08 17.45 23.81
C GLU A 123 15.23 17.71 24.79
N ALA A 124 15.65 16.69 25.55
CA ALA A 124 16.80 16.78 26.45
C ALA A 124 18.12 17.00 25.71
N ASP A 125 18.34 16.27 24.61
CA ASP A 125 19.53 16.42 23.77
C ASP A 125 19.56 17.81 23.11
N TYR A 126 18.41 18.31 22.64
CA TYR A 126 18.27 19.67 22.11
C TYR A 126 18.58 20.73 23.17
N LYS A 127 18.02 20.58 24.38
CA LYS A 127 18.27 21.50 25.50
C LYS A 127 19.76 21.54 25.87
N ARG A 128 20.41 20.38 25.98
CA ARG A 128 21.85 20.29 26.27
C ARG A 128 22.69 20.98 25.19
N ALA A 129 22.35 20.79 23.91
CA ALA A 129 23.05 21.45 22.82
C ALA A 129 22.87 22.98 22.87
N MET A 130 21.66 23.45 23.19
CA MET A 130 21.36 24.87 23.31
C MET A 130 22.13 25.51 24.48
N GLU A 131 22.17 24.86 25.64
CA GLU A 131 22.95 25.30 26.80
C GLU A 131 24.44 25.40 26.49
N ALA A 132 24.99 24.46 25.70
CA ALA A 132 26.39 24.52 25.27
C ALA A 132 26.65 25.70 24.32
N ILE A 133 25.73 25.98 23.39
CA ILE A 133 25.82 27.14 22.50
C ILE A 133 25.78 28.44 23.29
N ASP A 134 24.87 28.53 24.26
CA ASP A 134 24.75 29.71 25.11
C ASP A 134 25.99 29.90 25.98
N ALA A 135 26.56 28.84 26.54
CA ALA A 135 27.82 28.90 27.26
C ALA A 135 28.98 29.43 26.40
N ILE A 136 29.09 28.99 25.14
CA ILE A 136 30.09 29.50 24.18
C ILE A 136 29.87 30.98 23.89
N ARG A 137 28.61 31.41 23.73
CA ARG A 137 28.28 32.84 23.50
C ARG A 137 28.64 33.70 24.70
N VAL A 138 28.31 33.26 25.92
CA VAL A 138 28.67 33.98 27.15
C VAL A 138 30.19 34.05 27.30
N ALA A 139 30.91 32.96 27.07
CA ALA A 139 32.37 32.96 27.13
C ALA A 139 32.99 33.97 26.15
N ARG A 140 32.52 34.00 24.89
CA ARG A 140 32.95 35.00 23.89
C ARG A 140 32.60 36.44 24.27
N ALA A 141 31.44 36.66 24.89
CA ALA A 141 31.04 37.98 25.38
C ALA A 141 31.92 38.44 26.53
N ILE A 142 32.33 37.54 27.43
CA ILE A 142 33.28 37.84 28.51
C ILE A 142 34.67 38.14 27.92
N GLU A 143 35.17 37.33 26.98
CA GLU A 143 36.45 37.58 26.30
C GLU A 143 36.49 38.94 25.61
N SER A 144 35.42 39.32 24.88
CA SER A 144 35.35 40.60 24.20
C SER A 144 35.28 41.78 25.18
N MET A 145 34.59 41.63 26.31
CA MET A 145 34.57 42.64 27.39
C MET A 145 35.93 42.77 28.08
N VAL A 146 36.63 41.66 28.36
CA VAL A 146 37.97 41.67 28.96
C VAL A 146 38.98 42.34 28.03
N TRP A 147 38.89 42.06 26.72
CA TRP A 147 39.72 42.71 25.71
C TRP A 147 39.41 44.21 25.58
N ALA A 148 38.14 44.60 25.59
CA ALA A 148 37.71 46.00 25.53
C ALA A 148 38.10 46.82 26.78
N ASN A 149 38.17 46.18 27.96
CA ASN A 149 38.58 46.81 29.22
C ASN A 149 40.11 46.83 29.43
N GLY A 150 40.91 46.38 28.45
CA GLY A 150 42.38 46.54 28.45
C GLY A 150 43.16 45.59 29.38
N LEU A 151 42.51 44.58 29.98
CA LEU A 151 43.14 43.63 30.91
C LEU A 151 43.90 42.46 30.23
N GLY A 152 43.93 42.43 28.90
CA GLY A 152 44.48 41.30 28.12
C GLY A 152 45.92 41.45 27.62
N LYS A 153 46.71 42.41 28.12
CA LYS A 153 48.09 42.65 27.66
C LYS A 153 49.14 42.41 28.75
N GLU A 154 49.16 41.25 29.39
CA GLU A 154 50.38 40.85 30.12
C GLU A 154 50.70 39.36 29.92
N ASN A 155 51.95 39.12 29.51
CA ASN A 155 52.70 37.87 29.58
C ASN A 155 52.53 36.83 28.45
N LEU A 156 53.04 37.16 27.26
CA LEU A 156 53.45 36.19 26.24
C LEU A 156 54.85 36.53 25.68
N ASN A 157 55.76 37.05 26.53
CA ASN A 157 57.08 37.47 26.05
C ASN A 157 58.22 37.22 27.04
N ASP A 158 58.34 36.00 27.61
CA ASP A 158 59.44 35.69 28.53
C ASP A 158 59.92 34.23 28.51
N LYS A 159 59.97 33.59 27.34
CA LYS A 159 60.55 32.24 27.22
C LYS A 159 61.37 31.97 25.95
N ASP A 160 62.07 32.96 25.40
CA ASP A 160 63.05 32.71 24.33
C ASP A 160 64.22 33.71 24.41
N LYS A 161 65.10 33.57 25.41
CA LYS A 161 66.44 34.21 25.40
C LYS A 161 67.37 33.64 26.48
N ASP A 162 67.82 32.41 26.28
CA ASP A 162 69.08 31.94 26.85
C ASP A 162 69.96 31.45 25.68
N TRP A 163 71.14 32.07 25.56
CA TRP A 163 72.25 31.74 24.66
C TRP A 163 73.39 31.16 25.49
#